data_AF-A0A3C1TPR4-F1
#
_entry.id   AF-A0A3C1TPR4-F1
#
_cell.length_a   1.000
_cell.length_b   1.000
_cell.length_c   1.000
_cell.angle_alpha   90.00
_cell.angle_beta   90.00
_cell.angle_gamma   90.00
#
_symmetry.space_group_name_H-M   'P 1'
#
loop_
_entity.id
_entity.type
_entity.pdbx_description
1 polymer ?
#
loop_
_entity_poly.entity_id
_entity_poly.type
_entity_poly.pdbx_seq_one_letter_code
_entity_poly.pdbx_strand_id
1 'polypeptide(L)'
;MNNTTLIENFLDYYWLSSGASQNTLSAYQSDLKLFSKWLNDDLSHINSNHINDYFKHRQLSAATQSRILTCLRIFYQYLITQQLIKNNPTAKLHHPKQTQKLPVFLNIEEVDRL
;
A
#
# COMPACT_ATOMS: atom_id res chain seq x y z
N MET A 1 -6.75 -8.74 -12.02
CA MET A 1 -6.22 -9.51 -10.87
C MET A 1 -7.27 -9.56 -9.77
N ASN A 2 -7.21 -10.51 -8.83
CA ASN A 2 -8.14 -10.51 -7.69
C ASN A 2 -7.58 -9.61 -6.58
N ASN A 3 -8.27 -8.50 -6.27
CA ASN A 3 -7.84 -7.54 -5.25
C ASN A 3 -7.67 -8.19 -3.87
N THR A 4 -8.51 -9.16 -3.51
CA THR A 4 -8.40 -9.89 -2.24
C THR A 4 -7.07 -10.63 -2.16
N THR A 5 -6.71 -11.36 -3.22
CA THR A 5 -5.44 -12.09 -3.30
C THR A 5 -4.23 -11.14 -3.25
N LEU A 6 -4.30 -9.99 -3.92
CA LEU A 6 -3.22 -8.98 -3.85
C LEU A 6 -3.02 -8.47 -2.42
N ILE A 7 -4.12 -8.20 -1.71
CA ILE A 7 -4.09 -7.71 -0.33
C ILE A 7 -3.53 -8.79 0.62
N GLU A 8 -3.96 -10.04 0.47
CA GLU A 8 -3.49 -11.17 1.30
C GLU A 8 -1.99 -11.40 1.11
N ASN A 9 -1.53 -11.53 -0.14
CA ASN A 9 -0.11 -11.73 -0.43
C ASN A 9 0.76 -10.57 0.08
N PHE A 10 0.26 -9.34 -0.02
CA PHE A 10 0.94 -8.17 0.54
C PHE A 10 1.05 -8.26 2.07
N LEU A 11 -0.01 -8.62 2.77
CA LEU A 11 -0.01 -8.68 4.23
C LEU A 11 0.94 -9.76 4.75
N ASP A 12 0.97 -10.92 4.09
CA ASP A 12 1.91 -12.00 4.40
C ASP A 12 3.37 -11.54 4.19
N TYR A 13 3.65 -10.92 3.04
CA TYR A 13 4.96 -10.34 2.75
C TYR A 13 5.37 -9.28 3.77
N TYR A 14 4.46 -8.35 4.10
CA TYR A 14 4.73 -7.25 5.01
C TYR A 14 4.97 -7.75 6.45
N TRP A 15 4.16 -8.72 6.90
CA TRP A 15 4.38 -9.36 8.20
C TRP A 15 5.75 -10.03 8.29
N LEU A 16 6.11 -10.84 7.28
CA LEU A 16 7.38 -11.57 7.24
C LEU A 16 8.59 -10.63 7.21
N SER A 17 8.50 -9.53 6.45
CA SER A 17 9.62 -8.59 6.27
C SER A 17 9.79 -7.58 7.40
N SER A 18 8.71 -7.14 8.03
CA SER A 18 8.75 -6.04 9.00
C SER A 18 8.47 -6.46 10.44
N GLY A 19 8.00 -7.69 10.69
CA GLY A 19 7.53 -8.11 12.02
C GLY A 19 6.35 -7.27 12.53
N ALA A 20 5.50 -6.76 11.63
CA ALA A 20 4.39 -5.89 11.99
C ALA A 20 3.45 -6.55 13.01
N SER A 21 2.98 -5.74 13.97
CA SER A 21 1.98 -6.21 14.94
C SER A 21 0.65 -6.57 14.26
N GLN A 22 -0.14 -7.44 14.90
CA GLN A 22 -1.47 -7.80 14.42
C GLN A 22 -2.38 -6.58 14.21
N ASN A 23 -2.25 -5.57 15.07
CA ASN A 23 -3.01 -4.33 14.96
C ASN A 23 -2.64 -3.55 13.69
N THR A 24 -1.35 -3.49 13.36
CA THR A 24 -0.87 -2.85 12.12
C THR A 24 -1.37 -3.59 10.88
N LEU A 25 -1.28 -4.92 10.87
CA LEU A 25 -1.77 -5.75 9.78
C LEU A 25 -3.29 -5.60 9.57
N SER A 26 -4.07 -5.66 10.65
CA SER A 26 -5.52 -5.48 10.62
C SER A 26 -5.91 -4.09 10.12
N ALA A 27 -5.18 -3.05 10.55
CA ALA A 27 -5.39 -1.69 10.08
C ALA A 27 -5.10 -1.54 8.58
N TYR A 28 -4.01 -2.12 8.08
CA TYR A 28 -3.66 -2.10 6.65
C TYR A 28 -4.63 -2.93 5.80
N GLN A 29 -5.03 -4.10 6.28
CA GLN A 29 -6.04 -4.92 5.63
C GLN A 29 -7.35 -4.14 5.47
N SER A 30 -7.79 -3.48 6.54
CA SER A 30 -9.02 -2.69 6.55
C SER A 30 -8.95 -1.51 5.58
N ASP A 31 -7.83 -0.78 5.57
CA ASP A 31 -7.61 0.33 4.64
C ASP A 31 -7.67 -0.12 3.19
N LEU A 32 -6.95 -1.19 2.85
CA LEU A 32 -6.89 -1.70 1.48
C LEU A 32 -8.24 -2.26 1.02
N LYS A 33 -8.96 -2.98 1.89
CA LYS A 33 -10.31 -3.47 1.59
C LYS A 33 -11.30 -2.33 1.37
N LEU A 34 -11.25 -1.30 2.21
CA LEU A 34 -12.12 -0.13 2.07
C LEU A 34 -11.80 0.67 0.81
N PHE A 35 -10.52 0.84 0.49
CA PHE A 35 -10.09 1.50 -0.74
C PHE A 35 -10.51 0.70 -1.98
N SER A 36 -10.24 -0.60 -2.01
CA SER A 36 -10.66 -1.50 -3.10
C SER A 36 -12.17 -1.48 -3.31
N LYS A 37 -12.95 -1.55 -2.23
CA LYS A 37 -14.42 -1.52 -2.29
C LYS A 37 -14.94 -0.20 -2.85
N TRP A 38 -14.34 0.93 -2.46
CA TRP A 38 -14.73 2.24 -2.97
C TRP A 38 -14.35 2.43 -4.44
N LEU A 39 -13.13 2.00 -4.79
CA LEU A 39 -12.62 2.07 -6.16
C LEU A 39 -13.50 1.26 -7.12
N ASN A 40 -13.97 0.10 -6.66
CA ASN A 40 -14.77 -0.84 -7.45
C ASN A 40 -14.11 -1.21 -8.79
N ASP A 41 -12.78 -1.29 -8.78
CA ASP A 41 -11.93 -1.61 -9.93
C ASP A 41 -10.65 -2.34 -9.46
N ASP A 42 -9.81 -2.76 -10.39
CA ASP A 42 -8.55 -3.45 -10.16
C ASP A 42 -7.51 -2.52 -9.51
N LEU A 43 -6.98 -2.91 -8.34
CA LEU A 43 -5.94 -2.16 -7.64
C LEU A 43 -4.65 -2.03 -8.46
N SER A 44 -4.41 -2.91 -9.43
CA SER A 44 -3.24 -2.83 -10.32
C SER A 44 -3.39 -1.77 -11.42
N HIS A 45 -4.61 -1.29 -11.71
CA HIS A 45 -4.89 -0.32 -12.76
C HIS A 45 -5.42 0.99 -12.19
N ILE A 46 -4.59 1.69 -11.41
CA ILE A 46 -4.96 3.00 -10.89
C ILE A 46 -3.88 4.06 -11.10
N ASN A 47 -4.25 5.31 -10.82
CA ASN A 47 -3.36 6.46 -10.81
C ASN A 47 -3.58 7.30 -9.55
N SER A 48 -2.77 8.35 -9.38
CA SER A 48 -2.83 9.26 -8.22
C SER A 48 -4.18 9.94 -8.02
N ASN A 49 -4.98 10.15 -9.08
CA ASN A 49 -6.26 10.83 -8.97
C ASN A 49 -7.27 9.99 -8.20
N HIS A 50 -7.30 8.67 -8.42
CA HIS A 50 -8.17 7.75 -7.68
C HIS A 50 -7.93 7.83 -6.17
N ILE A 51 -6.66 7.96 -5.75
CA ILE A 51 -6.30 8.07 -4.33
C ILE A 51 -6.74 9.43 -3.76
N ASN A 52 -6.53 10.51 -4.50
CA ASN A 52 -7.00 11.84 -4.10
C ASN A 52 -8.53 11.90 -3.98
N ASP A 53 -9.24 11.28 -4.92
CA ASP A 53 -10.69 11.25 -4.94
C ASP A 53 -11.25 10.38 -3.80
N TYR A 54 -10.57 9.29 -3.44
CA TYR A 54 -10.88 8.53 -2.24
C TYR A 54 -10.77 9.38 -0.96
N PHE A 55 -9.67 10.14 -0.81
CA PHE A 55 -9.49 11.00 0.36
C PHE A 55 -10.53 12.12 0.45
N LYS A 56 -10.89 12.74 -0.70
CA LYS A 56 -11.97 13.72 -0.76
C LYS A 56 -13.31 13.10 -0.38
N HIS A 57 -13.62 11.91 -0.89
CA HIS A 57 -14.88 11.22 -0.61
C HIS A 57 -15.05 10.87 0.87
N ARG A 58 -14.00 10.40 1.52
CA ARG A 58 -14.07 9.87 2.90
C ARG A 58 -14.01 10.93 4.00
N GLN A 59 -13.63 12.18 3.70
CA GLN A 59 -13.51 13.29 4.66
C GLN A 59 -12.79 12.90 5.96
N LEU A 60 -11.67 12.19 5.83
CA LEU A 60 -10.94 11.62 6.97
C LEU A 60 -10.05 12.64 7.68
N SER A 61 -9.74 12.38 8.95
CA SER A 61 -8.72 13.16 9.67
C SER A 61 -7.35 13.08 8.98
N ALA A 62 -6.51 14.11 9.15
CA ALA A 62 -5.16 14.14 8.59
C ALA A 62 -4.28 12.97 9.06
N ALA A 63 -4.48 12.52 10.30
CA ALA A 63 -3.79 11.35 10.86
C ALA A 63 -4.21 10.05 10.14
N THR A 64 -5.51 9.87 9.90
CA THR A 64 -6.03 8.71 9.17
C THR A 64 -5.58 8.71 7.71
N GLN A 65 -5.64 9.86 7.03
CA GLN A 65 -5.14 10.00 5.65
C GLN A 65 -3.64 9.65 5.57
N SER A 66 -2.86 10.12 6.54
CA SER A 66 -1.42 9.80 6.59
C SER A 66 -1.17 8.31 6.75
N ARG A 67 -1.90 7.65 7.65
CA ARG A 67 -1.80 6.19 7.84
C ARG A 67 -2.18 5.42 6.57
N ILE A 68 -3.28 5.79 5.92
CA ILE A 68 -3.73 5.14 4.68
C ILE A 68 -2.71 5.35 3.57
N LEU A 69 -2.20 6.57 3.38
CA LEU A 69 -1.22 6.82 2.31
C LEU A 69 0.12 6.10 2.58
N THR A 70 0.54 5.95 3.83
CA THR A 70 1.66 5.06 4.19
C THR A 70 1.36 3.62 3.79
N CYS A 71 0.18 3.09 4.13
CA CYS A 71 -0.23 1.74 3.73
C CYS A 71 -0.21 1.56 2.21
N LEU A 72 -0.83 2.48 1.46
CA LEU A 72 -0.86 2.45 0.00
C LEU A 72 0.55 2.50 -0.60
N ARG A 73 1.45 3.33 -0.07
CA ARG A 73 2.83 3.41 -0.56
C ARG A 73 3.57 2.09 -0.45
N ILE A 74 3.46 1.44 0.71
CA ILE A 74 4.12 0.15 0.97
C ILE A 74 3.49 -0.93 0.08
N PHE A 75 2.16 -0.94 -0.05
CA PHE A 75 1.43 -1.86 -0.93
C PHE A 75 1.84 -1.71 -2.40
N TYR A 76 1.83 -0.48 -2.93
CA TYR A 76 2.19 -0.25 -4.34
C TYR A 76 3.69 -0.45 -4.60
N GLN A 77 4.55 -0.22 -3.61
CA GLN A 77 5.96 -0.59 -3.71
C GLN A 77 6.12 -2.11 -3.79
N TYR A 78 5.38 -2.87 -2.98
CA TYR A 78 5.34 -4.33 -3.07
C TYR A 78 4.88 -4.80 -4.46
N LEU A 79 3.81 -4.22 -5.02
CA LEU A 79 3.35 -4.58 -6.37
C LEU A 79 4.39 -4.30 -7.46
N ILE A 80 5.17 -3.22 -7.33
CA ILE A 80 6.29 -2.90 -8.22
C ILE A 80 7.39 -3.96 -8.10
N THR A 81 7.78 -4.31 -6.87
CA THR A 81 8.82 -5.33 -6.61
C THR A 81 8.41 -6.72 -7.11
N GLN A 82 7.11 -7.04 -7.05
CA GLN A 82 6.56 -8.27 -7.64
C GLN A 82 6.32 -8.18 -9.17
N GLN A 83 6.71 -7.06 -9.81
CA GLN A 83 6.52 -6.79 -11.24
C GLN A 83 5.04 -6.86 -11.70
N LEU A 84 4.10 -6.68 -10.78
CA LEU A 84 2.65 -6.75 -11.06
C LEU A 84 2.13 -5.44 -11.66
N ILE A 85 2.82 -4.33 -11.40
CA ILE A 85 2.56 -3.02 -12.01
C ILE A 85 3.88 -2.37 -12.44
N LYS A 86 3.81 -1.39 -13.34
CA LYS A 86 4.99 -0.65 -13.83
C LYS A 86 5.17 0.72 -13.18
N ASN A 87 4.07 1.35 -12.77
CA ASN A 87 4.06 2.73 -12.27
C ASN A 87 3.47 2.77 -10.86
N ASN A 88 4.15 3.45 -9.94
CA ASN A 88 3.64 3.63 -8.58
C ASN A 88 2.63 4.80 -8.54
N PRO A 89 1.33 4.56 -8.27
CA PRO A 89 0.30 5.61 -8.25
C PRO A 89 0.45 6.58 -7.07
N THR A 90 1.28 6.25 -6.07
CA THR A 90 1.53 7.10 -4.89
C THR A 90 2.73 8.03 -5.04
N ALA A 91 3.52 7.90 -6.11
CA ALA A 91 4.81 8.58 -6.27
C ALA A 91 4.72 10.12 -6.22
N LYS A 92 3.61 10.69 -6.71
CA LYS A 92 3.37 12.14 -6.76
C LYS A 92 2.53 12.67 -5.60
N LEU A 93 2.16 11.82 -4.64
CA LEU A 93 1.37 12.21 -3.49
C LEU A 93 2.31 12.67 -2.38
N HIS A 94 2.18 13.92 -1.95
CA HIS A 94 2.97 14.50 -0.86
C HIS A 94 2.18 14.43 0.46
N HIS A 95 2.87 14.12 1.56
CA HIS A 95 2.34 14.40 2.89
C HIS A 95 2.89 15.73 3.40
N PRO A 96 2.13 16.46 4.24
CA PRO A 96 2.75 17.40 5.15
C PRO A 96 3.73 16.63 6.04
N LYS A 97 5.00 17.04 6.02
CA LYS A 97 6.16 16.35 6.60
C LYS A 97 5.84 15.63 7.93
N GLN A 98 5.80 14.30 7.88
CA GLN A 98 6.13 13.47 9.03
C GLN A 98 7.24 12.53 8.59
N THR A 99 8.41 12.69 9.19
CA THR A 99 9.62 11.89 9.03
C THR A 99 9.29 10.42 9.28
N GLN A 100 8.88 9.70 8.24
CA GLN A 100 8.75 8.25 8.30
C GLN A 100 10.03 7.65 7.74
N LYS A 101 10.74 6.90 8.57
CA LYS A 101 11.65 5.87 8.09
C LYS A 101 10.78 4.95 7.25
N LEU A 102 10.88 5.05 5.92
CA LEU A 102 10.38 4.01 5.05
C LEU A 102 10.96 2.70 5.59
N PRO A 103 10.14 1.65 5.78
CA PRO A 103 10.68 0.33 6.07
C PRO A 103 11.78 0.09 5.04
N VAL A 104 12.98 -0.24 5.51
CA VAL A 104 14.03 -0.71 4.61
C VAL A 104 13.49 -2.02 4.09
N PHE A 105 12.79 -1.96 2.95
CA PHE A 105 12.49 -3.15 2.19
C PHE A 105 13.87 -3.75 1.92
N LEU A 106 14.15 -4.88 2.57
CA LEU A 106 15.22 -5.74 2.10
C LEU A 106 14.92 -5.94 0.61
N ASN A 107 15.76 -5.35 -0.23
CA ASN A 107 15.87 -5.75 -1.63
C ASN A 107 16.20 -7.24 -1.59
N ILE A 108 15.18 -8.09 -1.64
CA ILE A 108 15.31 -9.54 -1.85
C ILE A 108 15.63 -9.79 -3.35
N GLU A 109 16.36 -8.87 -3.98
CA GLU A 109 16.98 -9.10 -5.28
C GLU A 109 18.35 -9.79 -5.17
N GLU A 110 18.76 -10.21 -3.96
CA GLU A 110 19.88 -11.14 -3.79
C GLU A 110 19.40 -12.50 -3.25
N VAL A 111 18.49 -13.15 -3.98
CA VAL A 111 18.54 -14.63 -4.03
C VAL A 111 19.39 -14.98 -5.25
N ASP A 112 20.69 -14.69 -5.16
CA ASP A 112 21.68 -15.32 -6.03
C ASP A 112 21.90 -16.76 -5.52
N ARG A 113 21.80 -17.70 -6.46
CA ARG A 113 22.27 -19.09 -6.41
C ARG A 113 21.72 -20.03 -5.33
N LEU A 114 20.91 -21.00 -5.80
CA LEU A 114 21.30 -22.42 -5.77
C LEU A 114 20.96 -23.08 -7.11
#